data_AF-A0A914XPJ2-F1
#
_entry.id   AF-A0A914XPJ2-F1
#
_cell.length_a   1.000
_cell.length_b   1.000
_cell.length_c   1.000
_cell.angle_alpha   90.00
_cell.angle_beta   90.00
_cell.angle_gamma   90.00
#
_symmetry.space_group_name_H-M   'P 1'
#
loop_
_entity.id
_entity.type
_entity.pdbx_description
1 polymer ?
#
loop_
_entity_poly.entity_id
_entity_poly.type
_entity_poly.pdbx_seq_one_letter_code
_entity_poly.pdbx_strand_id
1 'polypeptide(L)'
;MIFEDEITRQNVEQALIQLESRQNNCQNGGVQLQDNTCACPNYFTGDFCEQRVCLNGGYTIASYPRCVCPPGYHGLHCEPLPCSPATQFTFDFQQKTLVVVFEARDSMAIDLQGLISALSSVTNFFQTNHTGYYDSYQITTVVQPDNDPATMRHTFWYRSSSDFLSSLQNVVLLLGTCSQPILTGILDAIQHSPYTHAKSPYFIFVDALASDIDLEEQVRTAALAWGVQLFFVTSQLQSSGCSLDIGDPGFQVYLNLARATQGEVIQLQYNKADVESLINLIVPLLYQETTIAAANYAACPADGKSDNFTVDSSATELLIFSTGGAILLSNGSQLSPQNISGDLNIFSLPTSTNNVEVHS
;
A
#
# COMPACT_ATOMS: atom_id res chain seq x y z
N MET A 1 -52.38 -34.23 61.17
CA MET A 1 -52.28 -34.58 59.74
C MET A 1 -52.98 -33.51 58.90
N ILE A 2 -52.61 -32.24 59.08
CA ILE A 2 -53.21 -31.07 58.39
C ILE A 2 -52.10 -30.17 57.78
N PHE A 3 -50.82 -30.43 58.09
CA PHE A 3 -49.69 -29.60 57.65
C PHE A 3 -49.09 -30.00 56.28
N GLU A 4 -49.39 -31.18 55.74
CA GLU A 4 -48.89 -31.61 54.42
C GLU A 4 -49.73 -31.07 53.26
N ASP A 5 -51.00 -30.71 53.50
CA ASP A 5 -51.94 -30.28 52.45
C ASP A 5 -51.75 -28.79 52.08
N GLU A 6 -51.29 -27.97 53.04
CA GLU A 6 -51.11 -26.52 52.86
C GLU A 6 -49.81 -26.19 52.10
N ILE A 7 -48.74 -26.96 52.34
CA ILE A 7 -47.45 -26.84 51.62
C ILE A 7 -47.60 -27.28 50.16
N THR A 8 -48.40 -28.32 49.89
CA THR A 8 -48.65 -28.81 48.53
C THR A 8 -49.51 -27.83 47.73
N ARG A 9 -50.50 -27.19 48.38
CA ARG A 9 -51.25 -26.07 47.79
C ARG A 9 -50.38 -24.86 47.49
N GLN A 10 -49.53 -24.42 48.43
CA GLN A 10 -48.62 -23.30 48.22
C GLN A 10 -47.60 -23.58 47.10
N ASN A 11 -47.10 -24.80 46.99
CA ASN A 11 -46.17 -25.17 45.92
C ASN A 11 -46.83 -25.25 44.54
N VAL A 12 -48.09 -25.71 44.45
CA VAL A 12 -48.88 -25.69 43.20
C VAL A 12 -49.26 -24.27 42.82
N GLU A 13 -49.62 -23.42 43.78
CA GLU A 13 -49.93 -22.01 43.56
C GLU A 13 -48.68 -21.22 43.14
N GLN A 14 -47.50 -21.49 43.72
CA GLN A 14 -46.23 -20.92 43.26
C GLN A 14 -45.76 -21.46 41.90
N ALA A 15 -46.05 -22.73 41.57
CA ALA A 15 -45.77 -23.29 40.24
C ALA A 15 -46.70 -22.71 39.16
N LEU A 16 -47.97 -22.44 39.50
CA LEU A 16 -48.91 -21.71 38.64
C LEU A 16 -48.49 -20.25 38.45
N ILE A 17 -48.04 -19.56 39.51
CA ILE A 17 -47.48 -18.21 39.42
C ILE A 17 -46.18 -18.18 38.59
N GLN A 18 -45.35 -19.23 38.62
CA GLN A 18 -44.16 -19.35 37.75
C GLN A 18 -44.49 -19.68 36.28
N LEU A 19 -45.63 -20.33 36.02
CA LEU A 19 -46.15 -20.57 34.66
C LEU A 19 -46.85 -19.32 34.12
N GLU A 20 -47.55 -18.57 34.96
CA GLU A 20 -48.17 -17.27 34.63
C GLU A 20 -47.12 -16.15 34.50
N SER A 21 -45.98 -16.22 35.18
CA SER A 21 -44.86 -15.29 34.97
C SER A 21 -44.03 -15.58 33.71
N ARG A 22 -44.33 -16.68 33.00
CA ARG A 22 -43.85 -16.92 31.63
C ARG A 22 -44.85 -16.44 30.57
N GLN A 23 -46.09 -16.16 30.94
CA GLN A 23 -46.98 -15.37 30.10
C GLN A 23 -46.61 -13.91 30.31
N ASN A 24 -46.34 -13.21 29.20
CA ASN A 24 -46.24 -11.74 29.14
C ASN A 24 -44.89 -11.11 29.43
N ASN A 25 -43.81 -11.63 28.84
CA ASN A 25 -42.67 -10.76 28.58
C ASN A 25 -42.24 -10.91 27.12
N CYS A 26 -42.70 -9.99 26.29
CA CYS A 26 -42.25 -9.87 24.93
C CYS A 26 -40.73 -9.67 24.93
N GLN A 27 -40.01 -10.51 24.19
CA GLN A 27 -38.55 -10.50 24.10
C GLN A 27 -38.07 -9.49 23.07
N ASN A 28 -36.77 -9.24 23.06
CA ASN A 28 -36.09 -8.44 22.03
C ASN A 28 -36.71 -7.04 21.80
N GLY A 29 -37.28 -6.44 22.84
CA GLY A 29 -37.92 -5.12 22.76
C GLY A 29 -39.37 -5.13 22.25
N GLY A 30 -40.04 -6.28 22.22
CA GLY A 30 -41.47 -6.37 21.94
C GLY A 30 -42.34 -5.67 22.99
N VAL A 31 -43.51 -5.21 22.57
CA VAL A 31 -44.48 -4.51 23.42
C VAL A 31 -45.71 -5.38 23.59
N GLN A 32 -46.10 -5.62 24.84
CA GLN A 32 -47.29 -6.40 25.14
C GLN A 32 -48.57 -5.60 24.85
N LEU A 33 -49.51 -6.24 24.14
CA LEU A 33 -50.82 -5.69 23.81
C LEU A 33 -51.90 -6.15 24.81
N GLN A 34 -53.06 -5.49 24.75
CA GLN A 34 -54.18 -5.71 25.69
C GLN A 34 -54.80 -7.12 25.59
N ASP A 35 -54.57 -7.82 24.48
CA ASP A 35 -55.04 -9.19 24.22
C ASP A 35 -54.00 -10.27 24.60
N ASN A 36 -52.97 -9.90 25.37
CA ASN A 36 -51.82 -10.75 25.73
C ASN A 36 -50.97 -11.24 24.54
N THR A 37 -51.06 -10.59 23.38
CA THR A 37 -50.11 -10.81 22.27
C THR A 37 -48.96 -9.81 22.32
N CYS A 38 -47.86 -10.13 21.63
CA CYS A 38 -46.70 -9.24 21.53
C CYS A 38 -46.65 -8.54 20.17
N ALA A 39 -46.57 -7.22 20.18
CA ALA A 39 -46.18 -6.45 19.01
C ALA A 39 -44.65 -6.46 18.89
N CYS A 40 -44.14 -7.16 17.86
CA CYS A 40 -42.71 -7.30 17.66
C CYS A 40 -42.09 -6.11 16.92
N PRO A 41 -40.91 -5.64 17.34
CA PRO A 41 -40.16 -4.66 16.57
C PRO A 41 -39.67 -5.29 15.27
N ASN A 42 -39.23 -4.42 14.35
CA ASN A 42 -38.67 -4.86 13.07
C ASN A 42 -37.59 -5.93 13.28
N TYR A 43 -37.62 -6.93 12.42
CA TYR A 43 -36.67 -8.04 12.38
C TYR A 43 -36.76 -9.04 13.53
N PHE A 44 -37.85 -9.02 14.31
CA PHE A 44 -38.21 -10.07 15.27
C PHE A 44 -39.63 -10.59 15.02
N THR A 45 -39.87 -11.85 15.36
CA THR A 45 -41.14 -12.57 15.19
C THR A 45 -41.31 -13.66 16.25
N GLY A 46 -42.40 -14.42 16.18
CA GLY A 46 -42.83 -15.36 17.23
C GLY A 46 -43.82 -14.72 18.20
N ASP A 47 -44.53 -15.57 18.95
CA ASP A 47 -45.64 -15.16 19.84
C ASP A 47 -45.15 -14.21 20.95
N PHE A 48 -43.87 -14.30 21.31
CA PHE A 48 -43.20 -13.45 22.28
C PHE A 48 -41.99 -12.73 21.69
N CYS A 49 -41.93 -12.54 20.37
CA CYS A 49 -40.82 -11.89 19.67
C CYS A 49 -39.46 -12.57 19.90
N GLU A 50 -39.46 -13.86 20.22
CA GLU A 50 -38.28 -14.65 20.56
C GLU A 50 -37.44 -15.03 19.33
N GLN A 51 -38.04 -14.97 18.13
CA GLN A 51 -37.39 -15.37 16.89
C GLN A 51 -36.80 -14.16 16.17
N ARG A 52 -35.53 -14.24 15.80
CA ARG A 52 -34.86 -13.25 14.94
C ARG A 52 -35.17 -13.55 13.48
N VAL A 53 -35.52 -12.52 12.72
CA VAL A 53 -35.66 -12.58 11.26
C VAL A 53 -34.32 -12.18 10.62
N CYS A 54 -33.81 -12.99 9.70
CA CYS A 54 -32.60 -12.68 8.95
C CYS A 54 -32.95 -12.20 7.55
N LEU A 55 -32.26 -11.14 7.10
CA LEU A 55 -32.39 -10.53 5.79
C LEU A 55 -31.37 -11.11 4.80
N ASN A 56 -31.55 -10.79 3.53
CA ASN A 56 -30.56 -11.04 2.46
C ASN A 56 -30.04 -12.49 2.38
N GLY A 57 -30.88 -13.47 2.69
CA GLY A 57 -30.50 -14.89 2.65
C GLY A 57 -29.70 -15.38 3.86
N GLY A 58 -29.61 -14.58 4.93
CA GLY A 58 -29.06 -15.04 6.20
C GLY A 58 -29.97 -16.05 6.90
N TYR A 59 -29.42 -16.80 7.85
CA TYR A 59 -30.16 -17.79 8.63
C TYR A 59 -29.77 -17.78 10.11
N THR A 60 -30.65 -18.28 10.98
CA THR A 60 -30.41 -18.35 12.42
C THR A 60 -29.81 -19.71 12.82
N ILE A 61 -28.99 -19.68 13.87
CA ILE A 61 -28.53 -20.89 14.59
C ILE A 61 -28.89 -20.66 16.05
N ALA A 62 -29.52 -21.66 16.70
CA ALA A 62 -30.07 -21.51 18.06
C ALA A 62 -29.04 -21.07 19.11
N SER A 63 -27.77 -21.46 18.94
CA SER A 63 -26.66 -21.11 19.84
C SER A 63 -26.01 -19.76 19.53
N TYR A 64 -26.41 -19.08 18.46
CA TYR A 64 -25.74 -17.87 17.99
C TYR A 64 -26.64 -16.63 18.14
N PRO A 65 -26.16 -15.55 18.80
CA PRO A 65 -27.00 -14.39 19.15
C PRO A 65 -27.32 -13.49 17.95
N ARG A 66 -26.75 -13.74 16.76
CA ARG A 66 -26.98 -13.00 15.52
C ARG A 66 -27.28 -13.93 14.35
N CYS A 67 -27.76 -13.37 13.24
CA CYS A 67 -27.88 -14.11 11.98
C CYS A 67 -26.50 -14.48 11.42
N VAL A 68 -26.42 -15.63 10.74
CA VAL A 68 -25.29 -15.99 9.89
C VAL A 68 -25.54 -15.39 8.52
N CYS A 69 -24.64 -14.51 8.08
CA CYS A 69 -24.83 -13.71 6.88
C CYS A 69 -24.02 -14.26 5.70
N PRO A 70 -24.57 -14.20 4.47
CA PRO A 70 -23.79 -14.43 3.27
C PRO A 70 -22.77 -13.30 3.04
N PRO A 71 -21.73 -13.53 2.20
CA PRO A 71 -20.73 -12.51 1.88
C PRO A 71 -21.37 -11.20 1.40
N GLY A 72 -20.86 -10.07 1.89
CA GLY A 72 -21.36 -8.72 1.54
C GLY A 72 -22.44 -8.17 2.49
N TYR A 73 -22.99 -8.99 3.39
CA TYR A 73 -23.96 -8.58 4.41
C TYR A 73 -23.40 -8.82 5.82
N HIS A 74 -23.83 -7.99 6.76
CA HIS A 74 -23.37 -8.03 8.15
C HIS A 74 -24.46 -7.41 9.05
N GLY A 75 -24.20 -7.29 10.34
CA GLY A 75 -25.18 -6.80 11.30
C GLY A 75 -25.93 -7.91 12.03
N LEU A 76 -26.91 -7.54 12.85
CA LEU A 76 -27.61 -8.49 13.72
C LEU A 76 -28.57 -9.38 12.91
N HIS A 77 -29.14 -8.81 11.84
CA HIS A 77 -30.14 -9.39 10.98
C HIS A 77 -29.68 -9.48 9.52
N CYS A 78 -28.37 -9.35 9.23
CA CYS A 78 -27.83 -9.29 7.87
C CYS A 78 -28.37 -8.11 7.05
N GLU A 79 -28.67 -7.01 7.71
CA GLU A 79 -29.03 -5.74 7.10
C GLU A 79 -27.88 -5.18 6.22
N PRO A 80 -28.20 -4.42 5.17
CA PRO A 80 -27.19 -3.64 4.48
C PRO A 80 -26.64 -2.59 5.44
N LEU A 81 -25.32 -2.48 5.59
CA LEU A 81 -24.72 -1.29 6.22
C LEU A 81 -25.29 -0.06 5.51
N PRO A 82 -25.84 0.94 6.23
CA PRO A 82 -25.93 2.27 5.65
C PRO A 82 -24.53 2.64 5.18
N CYS A 83 -24.40 3.23 3.99
CA CYS A 83 -23.15 3.81 3.54
C CYS A 83 -22.61 4.64 4.70
N SER A 84 -21.45 4.27 5.24
CA SER A 84 -20.81 5.07 6.28
C SER A 84 -20.78 6.51 5.76
N PRO A 85 -21.19 7.52 6.55
CA PRO A 85 -21.04 8.90 6.12
C PRO A 85 -19.59 9.08 5.66
N ALA A 86 -19.40 9.82 4.56
CA ALA A 86 -18.08 10.16 4.06
C ALA A 86 -17.26 10.67 5.25
N THR A 87 -16.15 9.99 5.52
CA THR A 87 -15.26 10.38 6.60
C THR A 87 -14.90 11.85 6.42
N GLN A 88 -14.93 12.64 7.50
CA GLN A 88 -14.47 14.03 7.49
C GLN A 88 -12.94 14.15 7.31
N PHE A 89 -12.25 13.05 6.99
CA PHE A 89 -10.91 13.11 6.43
C PHE A 89 -11.02 13.73 5.04
N THR A 90 -10.77 15.03 4.97
CA THR A 90 -10.31 15.64 3.73
C THR A 90 -9.02 14.91 3.35
N PHE A 91 -9.09 14.04 2.35
CA PHE A 91 -7.90 13.43 1.79
C PHE A 91 -7.08 14.55 1.14
N ASP A 92 -6.04 14.99 1.86
CA ASP A 92 -5.06 15.90 1.31
C ASP A 92 -4.13 15.07 0.40
N PHE A 93 -4.28 15.28 -0.91
CA PHE A 93 -3.38 14.69 -1.91
C PHE A 93 -2.30 15.67 -2.37
N GLN A 94 -2.30 16.90 -1.84
CA GLN A 94 -1.34 17.95 -2.19
C GLN A 94 -0.02 17.75 -1.45
N GLN A 95 -0.09 17.29 -0.21
CA GLN A 95 1.09 16.94 0.59
C GLN A 95 1.48 15.48 0.35
N LYS A 96 2.79 15.24 0.38
CA LYS A 96 3.41 13.94 0.13
C LYS A 96 4.40 13.62 1.23
N THR A 97 4.64 12.32 1.38
CA THR A 97 5.72 11.80 2.21
C THR A 97 6.84 11.36 1.30
N LEU A 98 8.08 11.76 1.61
CA LEU A 98 9.24 11.19 0.93
C LEU A 98 9.59 9.86 1.61
N VAL A 99 9.29 8.74 0.95
CA VAL A 99 9.50 7.40 1.50
C VAL A 99 10.68 6.73 0.83
N VAL A 100 11.63 6.28 1.65
CA VAL A 100 12.80 5.50 1.24
C VAL A 100 12.71 4.12 1.87
N VAL A 101 12.77 3.08 1.04
CA VAL A 101 13.04 1.70 1.47
C VAL A 101 14.46 1.38 1.06
N PHE A 102 15.31 0.99 2.01
CA PHE A 102 16.74 0.83 1.78
C PHE A 102 17.21 -0.55 2.22
N GLU A 103 17.80 -1.31 1.30
CA GLU A 103 18.51 -2.54 1.63
C GLU A 103 19.79 -2.20 2.42
N ALA A 104 19.84 -2.59 3.70
CA ALA A 104 20.94 -2.26 4.61
C ALA A 104 22.11 -3.27 4.53
N ARG A 105 22.45 -3.71 3.31
CA ARG A 105 23.59 -4.58 3.04
C ARG A 105 24.89 -3.77 2.96
N ASP A 106 26.01 -4.35 3.33
CA ASP A 106 27.34 -3.71 3.26
C ASP A 106 27.71 -3.25 1.84
N SER A 107 27.29 -3.99 0.81
CA SER A 107 27.50 -3.63 -0.60
C SER A 107 26.79 -2.33 -1.03
N MET A 108 25.81 -1.87 -0.26
CA MET A 108 25.04 -0.64 -0.50
C MET A 108 25.68 0.62 0.09
N ALA A 109 26.90 0.53 0.63
CA ALA A 109 27.57 1.67 1.27
C ALA A 109 27.76 2.88 0.35
N ILE A 110 28.06 2.66 -0.93
CA ILE A 110 28.24 3.74 -1.92
C ILE A 110 26.89 4.38 -2.23
N ASP A 111 25.85 3.57 -2.40
CA ASP A 111 24.48 4.05 -2.67
C ASP A 111 23.94 4.88 -1.51
N LEU A 112 24.20 4.46 -0.26
CA LEU A 112 23.79 5.21 0.91
C LEU A 112 24.41 6.62 0.94
N GLN A 113 25.69 6.74 0.60
CA GLN A 113 26.36 8.05 0.56
C GLN A 113 25.81 8.92 -0.56
N GLY A 114 25.63 8.36 -1.76
CA GLY A 114 25.02 9.07 -2.89
C GLY A 114 23.59 9.51 -2.58
N LEU A 115 22.83 8.65 -1.90
CA LEU A 115 21.46 8.95 -1.46
C LEU A 115 21.43 10.09 -0.43
N ILE A 116 22.30 10.09 0.57
CA ILE A 116 22.39 11.18 1.55
C ILE A 116 22.69 12.52 0.87
N SER A 117 23.63 12.54 -0.08
CA SER A 117 23.98 13.75 -0.84
C SER A 117 22.81 14.25 -1.69
N ALA A 118 22.17 13.35 -2.42
CA ALA A 118 21.02 13.68 -3.26
C ALA A 118 19.82 14.15 -2.43
N LEU A 119 19.47 13.45 -1.35
CA LEU A 119 18.33 13.84 -0.52
C LEU A 119 18.57 15.17 0.20
N SER A 120 19.82 15.52 0.52
CA SER A 120 20.15 16.85 1.02
C SER A 120 19.82 17.94 -0.01
N SER A 121 20.15 17.71 -1.27
CA SER A 121 19.85 18.63 -2.38
C SER A 121 18.37 18.68 -2.72
N VAL A 122 17.70 17.53 -2.79
CA VAL A 122 16.26 17.38 -3.06
C VAL A 122 15.44 18.07 -1.97
N THR A 123 15.71 17.78 -0.69
CA THR A 123 14.96 18.41 0.41
C THR A 123 15.11 19.93 0.41
N ASN A 124 16.31 20.45 0.12
CA ASN A 124 16.53 21.89 -0.03
C ASN A 124 15.78 22.48 -1.24
N PHE A 125 15.74 21.79 -2.38
CA PHE A 125 14.97 22.20 -3.56
C PHE A 125 13.48 22.34 -3.23
N PHE A 126 12.88 21.34 -2.58
CA PHE A 126 11.46 21.38 -2.23
C PHE A 126 11.15 22.41 -1.14
N GLN A 127 12.04 22.59 -0.16
CA GLN A 127 11.89 23.64 0.84
C GLN A 127 11.95 25.05 0.25
N THR A 128 12.75 25.25 -0.80
CA THR A 128 12.92 26.57 -1.40
C THR A 128 11.85 26.87 -2.44
N ASN A 129 11.52 25.91 -3.30
CA ASN A 129 10.68 26.14 -4.48
C ASN A 129 9.23 25.65 -4.29
N HIS A 130 8.98 24.68 -3.40
CA HIS A 130 7.70 23.98 -3.27
C HIS A 130 7.35 23.71 -1.79
N THR A 131 7.34 24.78 -0.99
CA THR A 131 7.13 24.72 0.46
C THR A 131 5.87 23.93 0.81
N GLY A 132 6.00 22.93 1.68
CA GLY A 132 4.88 22.14 2.17
C GLY A 132 4.51 20.93 1.30
N TYR A 133 5.18 20.72 0.15
CA TYR A 133 4.98 19.50 -0.65
C TYR A 133 5.39 18.24 0.12
N TYR A 134 6.64 18.18 0.58
CA TYR A 134 7.10 17.14 1.50
C TYR A 134 7.06 17.65 2.95
N ASP A 135 6.03 17.28 3.69
CA ASP A 135 5.85 17.64 5.11
C ASP A 135 6.23 16.51 6.08
N SER A 136 6.50 15.33 5.53
CA SER A 136 6.77 14.09 6.25
C SER A 136 7.78 13.25 5.47
N TYR A 137 8.58 12.48 6.20
CA TYR A 137 9.69 11.70 5.67
C TYR A 137 9.72 10.34 6.36
N GLN A 138 10.06 9.29 5.61
CA GLN A 138 10.14 7.94 6.14
C GLN A 138 11.35 7.21 5.58
N ILE A 139 12.02 6.44 6.44
CA ILE A 139 13.00 5.45 6.04
C ILE A 139 12.63 4.10 6.62
N THR A 140 12.63 3.09 5.76
CA THR A 140 12.54 1.68 6.16
C THR A 140 13.81 0.97 5.71
N THR A 141 14.55 0.39 6.64
CA THR A 141 15.71 -0.43 6.33
C THR A 141 15.37 -1.91 6.47
N VAL A 142 15.94 -2.74 5.58
CA VAL A 142 15.78 -4.19 5.64
C VAL A 142 17.09 -4.89 5.28
N VAL A 143 17.47 -5.91 6.05
CA VAL A 143 18.61 -6.78 5.75
C VAL A 143 18.46 -8.10 6.51
N GLN A 144 18.82 -9.20 5.85
CA GLN A 144 19.01 -10.51 6.44
C GLN A 144 20.51 -10.83 6.42
N PRO A 145 21.17 -10.87 7.59
CA PRO A 145 22.60 -11.15 7.66
C PRO A 145 22.95 -12.57 7.23
N ASP A 146 24.16 -12.78 6.71
CA ASP A 146 24.63 -14.09 6.25
C ASP A 146 24.57 -15.20 7.32
N ASN A 147 24.77 -14.81 8.59
CA ASN A 147 24.89 -15.74 9.71
C ASN A 147 23.65 -15.76 10.61
N ASP A 148 22.58 -15.06 10.23
CA ASP A 148 21.37 -14.96 11.04
C ASP A 148 20.13 -15.15 10.16
N PRO A 149 19.29 -16.17 10.42
CA PRO A 149 18.04 -16.33 9.68
C PRO A 149 17.04 -15.19 9.95
N ALA A 150 17.23 -14.40 11.01
CA ALA A 150 16.33 -13.29 11.35
C ALA A 150 16.56 -12.07 10.46
N THR A 151 15.49 -11.65 9.77
CA THR A 151 15.44 -10.37 9.07
C THR A 151 15.45 -9.22 10.05
N MET A 152 16.46 -8.35 9.96
CA MET A 152 16.49 -7.06 10.62
C MET A 152 15.77 -6.03 9.78
N ARG A 153 14.79 -5.37 10.39
CA ARG A 153 13.94 -4.38 9.74
C ARG A 153 13.63 -3.24 10.71
N HIS A 154 13.79 -2.01 10.25
CA HIS A 154 13.49 -0.82 11.05
C HIS A 154 12.74 0.19 10.19
N THR A 155 11.61 0.70 10.69
CA THR A 155 10.86 1.78 10.04
C THR A 155 10.83 2.98 10.97
N PHE A 156 11.28 4.13 10.47
CA PHE A 156 11.26 5.40 11.18
C PHE A 156 10.60 6.49 10.34
N TRP A 157 9.93 7.41 11.01
CA TRP A 157 9.24 8.54 10.40
C TRP A 157 9.64 9.86 11.06
N TYR A 158 9.64 10.93 10.28
CA TYR A 158 10.09 12.25 10.68
C TYR A 158 9.18 13.32 10.09
N ARG A 159 9.04 14.44 10.81
CA ARG A 159 8.41 15.67 10.28
C ARG A 159 9.42 16.71 9.79
N SER A 160 10.70 16.51 10.13
CA SER A 160 11.80 17.35 9.69
C SER A 160 12.71 16.60 8.75
N SER A 161 13.02 17.22 7.61
CA SER A 161 14.07 16.75 6.70
C SER A 161 15.43 16.61 7.39
N SER A 162 15.76 17.46 8.36
CA SER A 162 17.06 17.41 9.07
C SER A 162 17.22 16.13 9.87
N ASP A 163 16.14 15.72 10.55
CA ASP A 163 16.14 14.52 11.40
C ASP A 163 16.13 13.26 10.54
N PHE A 164 15.41 13.32 9.41
CA PHE A 164 15.45 12.29 8.38
C PHE A 164 16.84 12.10 7.77
N LEU A 165 17.51 13.18 7.36
CA LEU A 165 18.89 13.11 6.84
C LEU A 165 19.87 12.61 7.90
N SER A 166 19.69 13.02 9.16
CA SER A 166 20.48 12.49 10.28
C SER A 166 20.24 11.00 10.51
N SER A 167 19.02 10.52 10.30
CA SER A 167 18.69 9.08 10.40
C SER A 167 19.40 8.26 9.32
N LEU A 168 19.42 8.74 8.08
CA LEU A 168 20.13 8.10 6.97
C LEU A 168 21.63 7.94 7.26
N GLN A 169 22.25 8.93 7.90
CA GLN A 169 23.66 8.86 8.32
C GLN A 169 23.93 7.81 9.41
N ASN A 170 22.90 7.41 10.16
CA ASN A 170 23.00 6.42 11.23
C ASN A 170 22.56 5.01 10.79
N VAL A 171 22.28 4.80 9.50
CA VAL A 171 21.96 3.47 8.98
C VAL A 171 23.18 2.56 9.14
N VAL A 172 22.96 1.43 9.81
CA VAL A 172 23.98 0.40 10.01
C VAL A 172 23.87 -0.61 8.88
N LEU A 173 24.98 -0.83 8.17
CA LEU A 173 25.06 -1.82 7.10
C LEU A 173 25.67 -3.13 7.61
N LEU A 174 25.15 -4.24 7.13
CA LEU A 174 25.52 -5.59 7.59
C LEU A 174 25.87 -6.49 6.42
N LEU A 175 26.76 -7.45 6.67
CA LEU A 175 27.07 -8.52 5.70
C LEU A 175 25.82 -9.37 5.47
N GLY A 176 25.37 -9.45 4.23
CA GLY A 176 24.19 -10.21 3.84
C GLY A 176 24.39 -10.99 2.55
N THR A 177 23.44 -11.87 2.22
CA THR A 177 23.55 -12.70 1.01
C THR A 177 23.10 -11.92 -0.22
N CYS A 178 23.33 -12.46 -1.43
CA CYS A 178 22.86 -11.88 -2.70
C CYS A 178 21.32 -11.93 -2.89
N SER A 179 20.59 -12.45 -1.90
CA SER A 179 19.14 -12.44 -1.88
C SER A 179 18.64 -11.91 -0.54
N GLN A 180 17.69 -10.99 -0.57
CA GLN A 180 17.25 -10.24 0.60
C GLN A 180 15.72 -10.17 0.64
N PRO A 181 15.12 -10.11 1.85
CA PRO A 181 13.67 -10.06 2.03
C PRO A 181 13.14 -8.64 1.79
N ILE A 182 13.28 -8.17 0.55
CA ILE A 182 12.97 -6.80 0.14
C ILE A 182 11.46 -6.51 0.26
N LEU A 183 10.60 -7.48 -0.06
CA LEU A 183 9.15 -7.26 -0.04
C LEU A 183 8.63 -7.06 1.39
N THR A 184 9.25 -7.72 2.36
CA THR A 184 9.01 -7.49 3.80
C THR A 184 9.29 -6.04 4.18
N GLY A 185 10.40 -5.47 3.69
CA GLY A 185 10.72 -4.05 3.90
C GLY A 185 9.70 -3.11 3.26
N ILE A 186 9.23 -3.41 2.05
CA ILE A 186 8.19 -2.62 1.38
C ILE A 186 6.86 -2.71 2.14
N LEU A 187 6.47 -3.90 2.57
CA LEU A 187 5.24 -4.12 3.33
C LEU A 187 5.27 -3.37 4.65
N ASP A 188 6.40 -3.39 5.36
CA ASP A 188 6.60 -2.59 6.57
C ASP A 188 6.47 -1.11 6.30
N ALA A 189 7.04 -0.63 5.18
CA ALA A 189 6.97 0.76 4.81
C ALA A 189 5.53 1.24 4.52
N ILE A 190 4.67 0.35 4.01
CA ILE A 190 3.25 0.64 3.74
C ILE A 190 2.41 0.51 5.02
N GLN A 191 2.63 -0.53 5.82
CA GLN A 191 1.74 -0.89 6.92
C GLN A 191 2.08 -0.22 8.27
N HIS A 192 3.34 0.13 8.51
CA HIS A 192 3.80 0.64 9.81
C HIS A 192 3.97 2.16 9.86
N SER A 193 3.38 2.91 8.92
CA SER A 193 3.45 4.37 8.93
C SER A 193 2.10 5.06 9.15
N PRO A 194 1.84 5.60 10.36
CA PRO A 194 0.61 6.33 10.65
C PRO A 194 0.57 7.74 10.04
N TYR A 195 1.70 8.23 9.50
CA TYR A 195 1.84 9.60 9.00
C TYR A 195 2.14 9.67 7.50
N THR A 196 2.20 8.53 6.80
CA THR A 196 2.45 8.54 5.36
C THR A 196 1.20 8.97 4.60
N HIS A 197 1.37 10.01 3.80
CA HIS A 197 0.32 10.51 2.92
C HIS A 197 0.04 9.51 1.80
N ALA A 198 -1.25 9.34 1.47
CA ALA A 198 -1.66 8.49 0.36
C ALA A 198 -1.10 9.01 -0.97
N LYS A 199 -0.87 8.08 -1.92
CA LYS A 199 -0.26 8.40 -3.22
C LYS A 199 1.12 9.04 -3.14
N SER A 200 1.88 8.76 -2.09
CA SER A 200 3.29 9.15 -2.01
C SER A 200 4.15 8.18 -2.84
N PRO A 201 5.20 8.67 -3.52
CA PRO A 201 6.16 7.80 -4.20
C PRO A 201 7.09 7.12 -3.19
N TYR A 202 7.36 5.84 -3.42
CA TYR A 202 8.28 5.04 -2.60
C TYR A 202 9.51 4.74 -3.45
N PHE A 203 10.69 5.12 -2.96
CA PHE A 203 11.96 4.82 -3.59
C PHE A 203 12.62 3.64 -2.88
N ILE A 204 12.78 2.53 -3.59
CA ILE A 204 13.30 1.26 -3.06
C ILE A 204 14.71 1.05 -3.61
N PHE A 205 15.73 1.16 -2.76
CA PHE A 205 17.13 0.99 -3.15
C PHE A 205 17.61 -0.41 -2.79
N VAL A 206 18.06 -1.17 -3.79
CA VAL A 206 18.47 -2.58 -3.64
C VAL A 206 19.64 -2.92 -4.55
N ASP A 207 20.51 -3.82 -4.10
CA ASP A 207 21.52 -4.49 -4.94
C ASP A 207 21.45 -6.03 -4.90
N ALA A 208 20.40 -6.57 -4.27
CA ALA A 208 20.11 -8.00 -4.19
C ALA A 208 18.74 -8.41 -4.81
N LEU A 209 18.60 -9.71 -5.10
CA LEU A 209 17.35 -10.31 -5.57
C LEU A 209 16.36 -10.52 -4.41
N ALA A 210 15.06 -10.41 -4.66
CA ALA A 210 14.06 -10.66 -3.64
C ALA A 210 14.05 -12.14 -3.24
N SER A 211 14.15 -12.43 -1.94
CA SER A 211 14.03 -13.79 -1.39
C SER A 211 12.58 -14.15 -1.02
N ASP A 212 11.73 -13.15 -0.80
CA ASP A 212 10.37 -13.26 -0.25
C ASP A 212 9.28 -12.98 -1.30
N ILE A 213 9.47 -13.56 -2.49
CA ILE A 213 8.62 -13.41 -3.69
C ILE A 213 7.15 -13.76 -3.40
N ASP A 214 6.90 -14.68 -2.50
CA ASP A 214 5.57 -15.11 -2.04
C ASP A 214 4.75 -13.99 -1.37
N LEU A 215 5.37 -12.86 -1.02
CA LEU A 215 4.67 -11.66 -0.54
C LEU A 215 4.19 -10.73 -1.66
N GLU A 216 4.47 -11.02 -2.94
CA GLU A 216 4.18 -10.12 -4.07
C GLU A 216 2.72 -9.65 -4.07
N GLU A 217 1.77 -10.58 -3.91
CA GLU A 217 0.33 -10.25 -3.95
C GLU A 217 -0.10 -9.36 -2.77
N GLN A 218 0.50 -9.57 -1.60
CA GLN A 218 0.22 -8.76 -0.42
C GLN A 218 0.74 -7.33 -0.59
N VAL A 219 1.98 -7.20 -1.09
CA VAL A 219 2.57 -5.89 -1.40
C VAL A 219 1.77 -5.19 -2.49
N ARG A 220 1.42 -5.88 -3.57
CA ARG A 220 0.60 -5.34 -4.67
C ARG A 220 -0.74 -4.82 -4.17
N THR A 221 -1.47 -5.63 -3.40
CA THR A 221 -2.78 -5.24 -2.87
C THR A 221 -2.68 -4.03 -1.94
N ALA A 222 -1.68 -4.03 -1.04
CA ALA A 222 -1.45 -2.91 -0.14
C ALA A 222 -1.08 -1.64 -0.92
N ALA A 223 -0.16 -1.74 -1.88
CA ALA A 223 0.29 -0.60 -2.66
C ALA A 223 -0.86 0.03 -3.47
N LEU A 224 -1.68 -0.79 -4.14
CA LEU A 224 -2.85 -0.33 -4.89
C LEU A 224 -3.91 0.32 -3.98
N ALA A 225 -4.13 -0.23 -2.78
CA ALA A 225 -5.09 0.32 -1.83
C ALA A 225 -4.71 1.73 -1.35
N TRP A 226 -3.41 1.99 -1.18
CA TRP A 226 -2.87 3.29 -0.79
C TRP A 226 -2.52 4.20 -1.98
N GLY A 227 -2.66 3.69 -3.21
CA GLY A 227 -2.33 4.38 -4.45
C GLY A 227 -0.86 4.78 -4.57
N VAL A 228 0.05 4.03 -3.92
CA VAL A 228 1.49 4.34 -3.93
C VAL A 228 2.12 3.89 -5.25
N GLN A 229 3.15 4.62 -5.68
CA GLN A 229 3.99 4.25 -6.83
C GLN A 229 5.32 3.72 -6.29
N LEU A 230 5.74 2.54 -6.78
CA LEU A 230 6.98 1.89 -6.34
C LEU A 230 8.08 2.09 -7.39
N PHE A 231 9.11 2.87 -7.04
CA PHE A 231 10.29 3.09 -7.85
C PHE A 231 11.46 2.28 -7.32
N PHE A 232 11.83 1.21 -8.02
CA PHE A 232 12.98 0.39 -7.66
C PHE A 232 14.24 0.97 -8.28
N VAL A 233 15.20 1.37 -7.46
CA VAL A 233 16.53 1.78 -7.88
C VAL A 233 17.47 0.63 -7.58
N THR A 234 17.82 -0.09 -8.64
CA THR A 234 18.74 -1.23 -8.56
C THR A 234 20.14 -0.80 -8.96
N SER A 235 21.14 -1.18 -8.18
CA SER A 235 22.54 -0.88 -8.49
C SER A 235 23.40 -2.12 -8.28
N GLN A 236 24.53 -2.23 -8.97
CA GLN A 236 25.42 -3.38 -8.85
C GLN A 236 26.87 -2.93 -8.96
N LEU A 237 27.81 -3.70 -8.39
CA LEU A 237 29.24 -3.58 -8.71
C LEU A 237 29.68 -4.78 -9.54
N GLN A 238 30.51 -4.56 -10.57
CA GLN A 238 31.09 -5.63 -11.37
C GLN A 238 31.85 -6.68 -10.54
N SER A 239 32.37 -6.28 -9.37
CA SER A 239 33.14 -7.13 -8.46
C SER A 239 32.33 -7.80 -7.34
N SER A 240 31.02 -7.51 -7.22
CA SER A 240 30.22 -7.93 -6.05
C SER A 240 29.89 -9.43 -6.00
N GLY A 241 30.06 -10.16 -7.11
CA GLY A 241 29.69 -11.58 -7.20
C GLY A 241 28.18 -11.87 -7.18
N CYS A 242 27.34 -10.90 -6.79
CA CYS A 242 25.89 -10.94 -6.92
C CYS A 242 25.51 -10.42 -8.31
N SER A 243 24.62 -11.11 -9.01
CA SER A 243 24.10 -10.71 -10.33
C SER A 243 22.61 -10.44 -10.25
N LEU A 244 22.19 -9.23 -10.64
CA LEU A 244 20.79 -8.88 -10.81
C LEU A 244 20.35 -9.25 -12.23
N ASP A 245 20.13 -10.55 -12.44
CA ASP A 245 19.59 -11.03 -13.72
C ASP A 245 18.12 -10.65 -13.84
N ILE A 246 17.79 -9.93 -14.90
CA ILE A 246 16.41 -9.52 -15.20
C ILE A 246 15.50 -10.74 -15.33
N GLY A 247 16.00 -11.87 -15.85
CA GLY A 247 15.22 -13.10 -15.99
C GLY A 247 14.96 -13.85 -14.69
N ASP A 248 15.62 -13.49 -13.59
CA ASP A 248 15.46 -14.17 -12.31
C ASP A 248 14.09 -13.87 -11.67
N PRO A 249 13.40 -14.87 -11.09
CA PRO A 249 12.12 -14.64 -10.41
C PRO A 249 12.17 -13.54 -9.35
N GLY A 250 13.26 -13.41 -8.61
CA GLY A 250 13.44 -12.38 -7.59
C GLY A 250 13.51 -10.97 -8.17
N PHE A 251 14.03 -10.82 -9.40
CA PHE A 251 14.04 -9.53 -10.10
C PHE A 251 12.69 -9.26 -10.79
N GLN A 252 12.07 -10.30 -11.37
CA GLN A 252 10.77 -10.18 -12.03
C GLN A 252 9.67 -9.64 -11.10
N VAL A 253 9.75 -9.93 -9.80
CA VAL A 253 8.85 -9.35 -8.81
C VAL A 253 8.95 -7.82 -8.76
N TYR A 254 10.16 -7.24 -8.83
CA TYR A 254 10.34 -5.80 -8.85
C TYR A 254 9.64 -5.18 -10.06
N LEU A 255 9.83 -5.77 -11.24
CA LEU A 255 9.15 -5.36 -12.48
C LEU A 255 7.63 -5.46 -12.34
N ASN A 256 7.13 -6.59 -11.83
CA ASN A 256 5.70 -6.82 -11.68
C ASN A 256 5.04 -5.83 -10.72
N LEU A 257 5.70 -5.51 -9.60
CA LEU A 257 5.22 -4.54 -8.62
C LEU A 257 5.30 -3.10 -9.12
N ALA A 258 6.41 -2.72 -9.76
CA ALA A 258 6.56 -1.41 -10.40
C ALA A 258 5.44 -1.17 -11.44
N ARG A 259 5.26 -2.12 -12.37
CA ARG A 259 4.18 -2.10 -13.38
C ARG A 259 2.80 -1.98 -12.75
N ALA A 260 2.53 -2.77 -11.72
CA ALA A 260 1.22 -2.76 -11.07
C ALA A 260 0.89 -1.41 -10.45
N THR A 261 1.91 -0.72 -9.94
CA THR A 261 1.79 0.53 -9.19
C THR A 261 2.05 1.77 -10.02
N GLN A 262 2.24 1.64 -11.35
CA GLN A 262 2.64 2.73 -12.25
C GLN A 262 3.95 3.40 -11.81
N GLY A 263 4.81 2.65 -11.13
CA GLY A 263 6.20 3.01 -10.87
C GLY A 263 7.13 2.36 -11.89
N GLU A 264 8.43 2.37 -11.60
CA GLU A 264 9.47 1.98 -12.55
C GLU A 264 10.59 1.19 -11.87
N VAL A 265 11.28 0.34 -12.64
CA VAL A 265 12.56 -0.26 -12.22
C VAL A 265 13.69 0.44 -12.97
N ILE A 266 14.50 1.20 -12.23
CA ILE A 266 15.66 1.93 -12.73
C ILE A 266 16.90 1.11 -12.41
N GLN A 267 17.59 0.65 -13.46
CA GLN A 267 18.82 -0.13 -13.32
C GLN A 267 20.05 0.72 -13.58
N LEU A 268 20.82 0.98 -12.52
CA LEU A 268 22.14 1.58 -12.60
C LEU A 268 23.16 0.48 -12.90
N GLN A 269 23.38 0.23 -14.19
CA GLN A 269 24.29 -0.82 -14.65
C GLN A 269 25.72 -0.56 -14.18
N TYR A 270 26.14 -1.31 -13.16
CA TYR A 270 27.51 -1.34 -12.63
C TYR A 270 28.07 -0.02 -12.07
N ASN A 271 27.25 1.03 -11.95
CA ASN A 271 27.68 2.34 -11.49
C ASN A 271 26.86 2.86 -10.31
N LYS A 272 27.27 2.46 -9.10
CA LYS A 272 26.69 2.96 -7.84
C LYS A 272 26.92 4.46 -7.61
N ALA A 273 27.88 5.09 -8.30
CA ALA A 273 28.15 6.52 -8.14
C ALA A 273 27.05 7.41 -8.76
N ASP A 274 26.26 6.86 -9.69
CA ASP A 274 25.23 7.63 -10.39
C ASP A 274 23.94 7.80 -9.57
N VAL A 275 23.80 7.09 -8.44
CA VAL A 275 22.64 7.22 -7.53
C VAL A 275 22.37 8.67 -7.17
N GLU A 276 23.43 9.44 -6.88
CA GLU A 276 23.26 10.84 -6.52
C GLU A 276 22.64 11.66 -7.65
N SER A 277 23.20 11.53 -8.85
CA SER A 277 22.76 12.28 -10.03
C SER A 277 21.36 11.85 -10.47
N LEU A 278 21.06 10.55 -10.37
CA LEU A 278 19.75 9.99 -10.65
C LEU A 278 18.67 10.57 -9.74
N ILE A 279 18.88 10.54 -8.42
CA ILE A 279 17.87 11.00 -7.46
C ILE A 279 17.68 12.52 -7.52
N ASN A 280 18.76 13.27 -7.74
CA ASN A 280 18.67 14.71 -7.99
C ASN A 280 17.89 15.06 -9.26
N LEU A 281 17.89 14.18 -10.26
CA LEU A 281 17.12 14.34 -11.48
C LEU A 281 15.66 13.91 -11.29
N ILE A 282 15.44 12.68 -10.82
CA ILE A 282 14.12 12.04 -10.85
C ILE A 282 13.16 12.66 -9.84
N VAL A 283 13.57 12.81 -8.57
CA VAL A 283 12.63 13.20 -7.51
C VAL A 283 11.98 14.57 -7.76
N PRO A 284 12.72 15.61 -8.24
CA PRO A 284 12.09 16.87 -8.64
C PRO A 284 11.15 16.75 -9.85
N LEU A 285 11.41 15.83 -10.79
CA LEU A 285 10.53 15.61 -11.95
C LEU A 285 9.22 14.96 -11.53
N LEU A 286 9.25 14.02 -10.57
CA LEU A 286 8.04 13.37 -10.07
C LEU A 286 7.10 14.33 -9.30
N TYR A 287 7.52 15.56 -9.00
CA TYR A 287 6.70 16.56 -8.32
C TYR A 287 5.45 16.95 -9.12
N GLN A 288 5.55 17.01 -10.45
CA GLN A 288 4.47 17.47 -11.34
C GLN A 288 4.01 16.41 -12.31
N GLU A 289 4.47 15.18 -12.13
CA GLU A 289 4.20 14.15 -13.09
C GLU A 289 2.76 13.65 -12.99
N THR A 290 2.16 13.48 -14.16
CA THR A 290 1.00 12.62 -14.31
C THR A 290 1.40 11.51 -15.26
N THR A 291 1.21 10.26 -14.85
CA THR A 291 1.37 9.12 -15.75
C THR A 291 0.29 9.23 -16.83
N ILE A 292 0.70 9.48 -18.08
CA ILE A 292 -0.24 9.61 -19.20
C ILE A 292 -0.42 8.27 -19.90
N ALA A 293 0.66 7.49 -19.96
CA ALA A 293 0.66 6.19 -20.59
C ALA A 293 1.67 5.28 -19.90
N ALA A 294 1.28 4.03 -19.68
CA ALA A 294 2.17 2.94 -19.35
C ALA A 294 1.99 1.88 -20.44
N ALA A 295 3.09 1.48 -21.07
CA ALA A 295 3.08 0.46 -22.13
C ALA A 295 4.03 -0.67 -21.75
N ASN A 296 3.49 -1.89 -21.78
CA ASN A 296 4.22 -3.09 -21.40
C ASN A 296 4.51 -3.92 -22.65
N TYR A 297 5.79 -4.12 -22.94
CA TYR A 297 6.24 -4.94 -24.06
C TYR A 297 6.97 -6.17 -23.51
N ALA A 298 6.25 -7.29 -23.40
CA ALA A 298 6.82 -8.57 -22.93
C ALA A 298 7.97 -9.08 -23.84
N ALA A 299 7.98 -8.67 -25.11
CA ALA A 299 9.09 -8.81 -26.04
C ALA A 299 9.00 -7.68 -27.06
N CYS A 300 10.14 -7.10 -27.46
CA CYS A 300 10.17 -6.21 -28.60
C CYS A 300 9.81 -7.01 -29.87
N PRO A 301 8.71 -6.67 -30.57
CA PRO A 301 8.42 -7.31 -31.85
C PRO A 301 9.57 -7.03 -32.81
N ALA A 302 10.00 -8.03 -33.58
CA ALA A 302 11.10 -7.89 -34.54
C ALA A 302 10.86 -6.76 -35.58
N ASP A 303 9.60 -6.42 -35.80
CA ASP A 303 9.15 -5.39 -36.75
C ASP A 303 8.97 -4.00 -36.11
N GLY A 304 9.28 -3.85 -34.81
CA GLY A 304 8.99 -2.65 -34.03
C GLY A 304 7.50 -2.49 -33.71
N LYS A 305 7.17 -1.79 -32.62
CA LYS A 305 5.78 -1.42 -32.28
C LYS A 305 5.70 0.08 -32.09
N SER A 306 4.68 0.69 -32.69
CA SER A 306 4.37 2.11 -32.56
C SER A 306 3.06 2.24 -31.80
N ASP A 307 3.13 2.82 -30.60
CA ASP A 307 1.96 3.18 -29.80
C ASP A 307 1.77 4.70 -29.87
N ASN A 308 0.53 5.11 -30.15
CA ASN A 308 0.12 6.51 -30.16
C ASN A 308 -0.55 6.83 -28.83
N PHE A 309 -0.09 7.90 -28.17
CA PHE A 309 -0.72 8.42 -26.95
C PHE A 309 -1.05 9.90 -27.15
N THR A 310 -2.17 10.32 -26.58
CA THR A 310 -2.62 11.71 -26.63
C THR A 310 -2.21 12.41 -25.34
N VAL A 311 -1.51 13.53 -25.50
CA VAL A 311 -1.03 14.37 -24.41
C VAL A 311 -1.84 15.65 -24.42
N ASP A 312 -2.17 16.18 -23.24
CA ASP A 312 -2.83 17.48 -23.12
C ASP A 312 -1.95 18.58 -23.74
N SER A 313 -2.56 19.53 -24.44
CA SER A 313 -1.90 20.71 -25.01
C SER A 313 -1.12 21.56 -24.01
N SER A 314 -1.40 21.42 -22.70
CA SER A 314 -0.70 22.08 -21.61
C SER A 314 0.59 21.39 -21.17
N ALA A 315 0.83 20.14 -21.58
CA ALA A 315 2.10 19.47 -21.31
C ALA A 315 3.20 20.02 -22.22
N THR A 316 4.37 20.27 -21.65
CA THR A 316 5.48 20.92 -22.35
C THR A 316 6.69 20.03 -22.48
N GLU A 317 6.82 19.04 -21.60
CA GLU A 317 7.86 18.03 -21.65
C GLU A 317 7.26 16.65 -21.35
N LEU A 318 7.87 15.61 -21.91
CA LEU A 318 7.54 14.22 -21.68
C LEU A 318 8.77 13.51 -21.14
N LEU A 319 8.63 12.90 -19.97
CA LEU A 319 9.65 12.03 -19.41
C LEU A 319 9.25 10.58 -19.67
N ILE A 320 10.09 9.87 -20.41
CA ILE A 320 9.90 8.47 -20.76
C ILE A 320 10.91 7.66 -19.98
N PHE A 321 10.43 6.84 -19.06
CA PHE A 321 11.24 5.80 -18.45
C PHE A 321 11.14 4.51 -19.25
N SER A 322 12.27 3.82 -19.32
CA SER A 322 12.38 2.46 -19.83
C SER A 322 13.29 1.65 -18.95
N THR A 323 13.18 0.32 -18.99
CA THR A 323 14.09 -0.59 -18.29
C THR A 323 15.57 -0.43 -18.65
N GLY A 324 15.91 0.37 -19.67
CA GLY A 324 17.28 0.73 -20.06
C GLY A 324 17.69 2.18 -19.75
N GLY A 325 16.84 2.99 -19.13
CA GLY A 325 17.13 4.40 -18.80
C GLY A 325 15.93 5.35 -19.01
N ALA A 326 16.15 6.63 -18.73
CA ALA A 326 15.16 7.69 -18.87
C ALA A 326 15.50 8.64 -20.03
N ILE A 327 14.48 9.08 -20.77
CA ILE A 327 14.57 10.02 -21.89
C ILE A 327 13.64 11.19 -21.60
N LEU A 328 14.16 12.41 -21.60
CA LEU A 328 13.38 13.64 -21.50
C LEU A 328 13.17 14.24 -22.91
N LEU A 329 11.92 14.52 -23.26
CA LEU A 329 11.52 15.10 -24.54
C LEU A 329 10.86 16.45 -24.32
N SER A 330 11.28 17.48 -25.05
CA SER A 330 10.62 18.78 -25.07
C SER A 330 9.65 18.91 -26.24
N ASN A 331 8.59 19.71 -26.05
CA ASN A 331 7.52 19.91 -27.04
C ASN A 331 8.09 20.37 -28.39
N GLY A 332 7.75 19.66 -29.47
CA GLY A 332 8.25 19.91 -30.84
C GLY A 332 9.44 19.06 -31.29
N SER A 333 9.95 18.18 -30.43
CA SER A 333 11.03 17.24 -30.77
C SER A 333 10.49 16.05 -31.56
N GLN A 334 10.93 15.85 -32.82
CA GLN A 334 10.73 14.57 -33.53
C GLN A 334 11.79 13.57 -33.05
N LEU A 335 11.34 12.46 -32.44
CA LEU A 335 12.21 11.32 -32.23
C LEU A 335 12.45 10.58 -33.56
N SER A 336 13.73 10.39 -33.91
CA SER A 336 14.13 9.22 -34.69
C SER A 336 13.79 7.95 -33.89
N PRO A 337 13.34 6.86 -34.54
CA PRO A 337 12.94 5.63 -33.84
C PRO A 337 14.06 5.14 -32.92
N GLN A 338 13.80 5.17 -31.61
CA GLN A 338 14.69 4.63 -30.59
C GLN A 338 14.26 3.19 -30.31
N ASN A 339 15.22 2.26 -30.31
CA ASN A 339 14.98 0.87 -29.90
C ASN A 339 14.90 0.82 -28.37
N ILE A 340 13.73 1.12 -27.83
CA ILE A 340 13.47 1.01 -26.40
C ILE A 340 13.02 -0.43 -26.12
N SER A 341 13.76 -1.14 -25.28
CA SER A 341 13.44 -2.49 -24.85
C SER A 341 12.87 -2.48 -23.44
N GLY A 342 11.68 -3.08 -23.27
CA GLY A 342 11.03 -3.39 -22.00
C GLY A 342 9.86 -2.48 -21.64
N ASP A 343 9.58 -2.32 -20.34
CA ASP A 343 8.44 -1.53 -19.87
C ASP A 343 8.70 -0.06 -20.09
N LEU A 344 7.61 0.68 -20.36
CA LEU A 344 7.67 2.08 -20.69
C LEU A 344 6.65 2.85 -19.84
N ASN A 345 7.13 3.77 -19.03
CA ASN A 345 6.27 4.74 -18.33
C ASN A 345 6.49 6.13 -18.91
N ILE A 346 5.41 6.78 -19.34
CA ILE A 346 5.44 8.13 -19.91
C ILE A 346 4.72 9.09 -18.97
N PHE A 347 5.45 10.11 -18.56
CA PHE A 347 5.02 11.16 -17.66
C PHE A 347 4.95 12.50 -18.40
N SER A 348 3.89 13.27 -18.16
CA SER A 348 3.84 14.68 -18.58
C SER A 348 4.46 15.57 -17.53
N LEU A 349 5.26 16.53 -17.99
CA LEU A 349 5.84 17.58 -17.19
C LEU A 349 5.34 18.97 -17.68
N PRO A 350 4.85 19.83 -16.77
CA PRO A 350 4.61 21.25 -17.04
C PRO A 350 5.91 22.07 -17.15
N THR A 351 5.85 23.23 -17.83
CA THR A 351 7.02 24.03 -18.25
C THR A 351 7.93 24.40 -17.07
N SER A 352 9.10 23.77 -16.95
CA SER A 352 10.30 24.35 -16.29
C SER A 352 11.53 23.42 -16.24
N THR A 353 11.54 22.25 -16.86
CA THR A 353 12.61 21.27 -16.65
C THR A 353 13.71 21.43 -17.70
N ASN A 354 14.92 21.74 -17.24
CA ASN A 354 16.05 21.93 -18.15
C ASN A 354 16.36 20.61 -18.87
N ASN A 355 16.54 20.66 -20.19
CA ASN A 355 16.95 19.53 -21.03
C ASN A 355 18.14 18.79 -20.40
N VAL A 356 18.03 17.48 -20.18
CA VAL A 356 19.18 16.63 -19.82
C VAL A 356 19.07 15.28 -20.54
N GLU A 357 20.07 14.97 -21.35
CA GLU A 357 20.33 13.65 -21.90
C GLU A 357 21.07 12.80 -20.87
N VAL A 358 20.54 11.61 -20.57
CA VAL A 358 21.24 10.57 -19.82
C VAL A 358 21.97 9.70 -20.85
N HIS A 359 23.29 9.77 -20.91
CA HIS A 359 24.08 8.86 -21.72
C HIS A 359 24.36 7.58 -20.95
N SER A 360 24.11 6.45 -21.62
CA SER A 360 24.45 5.08 -21.25
C SER A 360 25.93 4.87 -20.96
#